data_AF-A0A9E6Z6P5-F1
#
_entry.id   AF-A0A9E6Z6P5-F1
#
_cell.length_a   1.000
_cell.length_b   1.000
_cell.length_c   1.000
_cell.angle_alpha   90.00
_cell.angle_beta   90.00
_cell.angle_gamma   90.00
#
_symmetry.space_group_name_H-M   'P 1'
#
loop_
_entity.id
_entity.type
_entity.pdbx_description
1 polymer ?
#
loop_
_entity_poly.entity_id
_entity_poly.type
_entity_poly.pdbx_seq_one_letter_code
_entity_poly.pdbx_strand_id
1 'polypeptide(L)' 'MPPPDDWIYLNNFQQENRPKYYAFPAGIGKEFKKNVYQTLQKSKMR' A
#
# COMPACT_ATOMS: atom_id res chain seq x y z
N MET A 1 -4.66 21.07 -14.41
CA MET A 1 -5.16 19.69 -14.23
C MET A 1 -4.48 19.12 -13.00
N PRO A 2 -5.21 18.62 -11.99
CA PRO A 2 -4.57 17.97 -10.85
C PRO A 2 -3.85 16.68 -11.29
N PRO A 3 -2.77 16.28 -10.60
CA PRO A 3 -2.15 14.99 -10.88
C PRO A 3 -3.13 13.84 -10.57
N PRO A 4 -3.06 12.71 -11.32
CA PRO A 4 -3.91 11.57 -11.05
C PRO A 4 -3.53 10.92 -9.71
N ASP A 5 -4.53 10.33 -9.06
CA ASP A 5 -4.33 9.53 -7.84
C ASP A 5 -3.48 8.29 -8.11
N ASP A 6 -2.76 7.85 -7.08
CA ASP A 6 -2.08 6.57 -7.03
C ASP A 6 -3.09 5.47 -6.70
N TRP A 7 -3.05 4.36 -7.44
CA TRP A 7 -3.84 3.19 -7.13
C TRP A 7 -2.99 2.12 -6.46
N ILE A 8 -3.41 1.68 -5.27
CA ILE A 8 -2.77 0.57 -4.57
C ILE A 8 -3.74 -0.58 -4.36
N TYR A 9 -3.23 -1.80 -4.45
CA TYR A 9 -3.95 -3.03 -4.15
C TYR A 9 -3.41 -3.59 -2.83
N LEU A 10 -4.28 -3.74 -1.85
CA LEU A 10 -3.96 -4.37 -0.58
C LEU A 10 -4.54 -5.79 -0.55
N ASN A 11 -3.78 -6.68 0.09
CA ASN A 11 -4.25 -8.03 0.34
C ASN A 11 -5.53 -8.00 1.18
N ASN A 12 -6.49 -8.83 0.80
CA ASN A 12 -7.73 -8.95 1.53
C ASN A 12 -7.72 -10.23 2.37
N PHE A 13 -7.41 -10.10 3.66
CA PHE A 13 -7.33 -11.23 4.58
C PHE A 13 -8.67 -11.95 4.83
N GLN A 14 -9.80 -11.37 4.40
CA GLN A 14 -11.11 -12.03 4.47
C GLN A 14 -11.42 -12.84 3.21
N GLN A 15 -10.85 -12.47 2.07
CA GLN A 15 -11.08 -13.10 0.76
C GLN A 15 -9.78 -13.03 -0.03
N GLU A 16 -8.91 -14.04 0.13
CA GLU A 16 -7.52 -14.02 -0.40
C GLU A 16 -7.46 -13.80 -1.91
N ASN A 17 -8.43 -14.34 -2.66
CA ASN A 17 -8.51 -14.19 -4.12
C ASN A 17 -9.14 -12.87 -4.58
N ARG A 18 -9.40 -11.93 -3.66
CA ARG A 18 -10.07 -10.65 -3.97
C ARG A 18 -9.37 -9.47 -3.29
N PRO A 19 -8.23 -9.00 -3.82
CA PRO A 19 -7.55 -7.82 -3.30
C PRO A 19 -8.46 -6.58 -3.32
N LYS A 20 -8.28 -5.70 -2.34
CA LYS A 20 -9.02 -4.43 -2.24
C LYS A 20 -8.16 -3.30 -2.83
N TYR A 21 -8.76 -2.50 -3.71
CA TYR A 21 -8.10 -1.33 -4.27
C TYR A 21 -8.42 -0.07 -3.47
N TYR A 22 -7.47 0.86 -3.41
CA TYR A 22 -7.60 2.14 -2.73
C TYR A 22 -6.98 3.24 -3.59
N ALA A 23 -7.64 4.38 -3.66
CA ALA A 23 -7.11 5.60 -4.26
C ALA A 23 -6.33 6.39 -3.20
N PHE A 24 -5.12 6.79 -3.55
CA PHE A 24 -4.21 7.56 -2.72
C PHE A 24 -3.87 8.86 -3.45
N PRO A 25 -3.62 9.98 -2.74
CA PRO A 25 -3.13 11.18 -3.39
C PRO A 25 -1.85 10.90 -4.18
N ALA A 26 -1.68 11.61 -5.29
CA ALA A 26 -0.53 11.45 -6.17
C ALA A 26 0.82 11.45 -5.40
N GLY A 27 1.63 10.41 -5.62
CA GLY A 27 2.96 10.26 -5.01
C GLY A 27 2.98 9.56 -3.65
N ILE A 28 1.84 9.41 -2.98
CA ILE A 28 1.78 8.80 -1.64
C ILE A 28 1.90 7.27 -1.72
N GLY A 29 1.45 6.63 -2.80
CA GLY A 29 1.49 5.16 -2.92
C GLY A 29 2.92 4.60 -2.84
N LYS A 30 3.89 5.33 -3.41
CA LYS A 30 5.31 4.96 -3.35
C LYS A 30 5.88 5.05 -1.93
N GLU A 31 5.54 6.12 -1.22
CA GLU A 31 5.98 6.32 0.16
C GLU A 31 5.34 5.29 1.10
N PHE A 32 4.04 5.05 0.95
CA PHE A 32 3.30 4.03 1.68
C PHE A 32 3.96 2.65 1.53
N LYS A 33 4.26 2.21 0.30
CA LYS A 33 4.93 0.93 0.03
C LYS A 33 6.27 0.83 0.76
N LYS A 34 7.09 1.88 0.72
CA LYS A 34 8.39 1.94 1.41
C LYS A 34 8.22 1.79 2.93
N ASN A 35 7.27 2.51 3.51
CA ASN A 35 7.03 2.51 4.95
C ASN A 35 6.51 1.16 5.45
N VAL A 36 5.62 0.50 4.69
CA VAL A 36 5.16 -0.87 4.99
C VAL A 36 6.34 -1.84 4.97
N TYR A 37 7.17 -1.82 3.92
CA TYR A 37 8.35 -2.69 3.84
C TYR A 37 9.29 -2.49 5.03
N GLN A 38 9.63 -1.24 5.37
CA GLN A 38 10.49 -0.94 6.51
C GLN A 38 9.89 -1.40 7.84
N THR A 39 8.59 -1.22 8.03
CA THR A 39 7.88 -1.69 9.23
C THR A 39 7.96 -3.21 9.35
N LEU A 40 7.74 -3.93 8.26
CA LEU A 40 7.86 -5.39 8.23
C LEU A 40 9.28 -5.86 8.54
N GLN A 41 10.31 -5.21 7.99
CA GLN A 41 11.71 -5.56 8.29
C GLN A 41 12.04 -5.35 9.77
N LYS A 42 11.62 -4.22 10.36
CA LYS A 42 11.82 -3.93 11.79
C LYS A 42 11.10 -4.96 12.67
N SER A 43 9.91 -5.40 12.27
CA SER A 43 9.16 -6.42 13.00
C SER A 43 9.81 -7.80 12.99
N LYS A 44 10.61 -8.13 11.95
CA LYS A 44 11.31 -9.42 11.85
C LYS A 44 12.61 -9.49 12.66
N MET A 45 13.12 -8.34 13.11
CA MET A 45 14.34 -8.24 13.93
C MET A 45 14.05 -8.27 15.44
N ARG A 46 12.77 -8.32 15.84
CA ARG A 46 12.33 -8.55 17.21
C ARG A 46 11.93 -10.01 17.37
#